data_AF-A0A0G0NJH6-F1
#
_entry.id   AF-A0A0G0NJH6-F1
#
_cell.length_a   1.000
_cell.length_b   1.000
_cell.length_c   1.000
_cell.angle_alpha   90.00
_cell.angle_beta   90.00
_cell.angle_gamma   90.00
#
_symmetry.space_group_name_H-M   'P 1'
#
loop_
_entity.id
_entity.type
_entity.pdbx_description
1 polymer ?
#
loop_
_entity_poly.entity_id
_entity_poly.type
_entity_poly.pdbx_seq_one_letter_code
_entity_poly.pdbx_strand_id
1 'polypeptide(L)'
;MHLYYEYATIYSITLIIIMKRTQTTQPFTVRRAAAGAGLGLFATAPIKKGAFIIEYTGEKITNAEADRRGGRYLFNINSKWTIDGKEHHNTARYINHSCQPNCESRIVGGKVKIYATEEIIPGEELAYDYGEEYFEEFLKPHGCRCVKCHHPKK
;
A
#
# COMPACT_ATOMS: atom_id res chain seq x y z
N MET A 1 -16.79 50.36 -13.00
CA MET A 1 -17.46 49.29 -12.23
C MET A 1 -17.17 47.90 -12.77
N HIS A 2 -17.20 47.66 -14.10
CA HIS A 2 -16.87 46.36 -14.70
C HIS A 2 -15.44 45.85 -14.42
N LEU A 3 -14.43 46.73 -14.47
CA LEU A 3 -13.02 46.34 -14.26
C LEU A 3 -12.74 45.75 -12.86
N TYR A 4 -13.52 46.14 -11.83
CA TYR A 4 -13.36 45.60 -10.48
C TYR A 4 -13.93 44.17 -10.35
N TYR A 5 -15.03 43.88 -11.05
CA TYR A 5 -15.63 42.54 -11.10
C TYR A 5 -14.74 41.54 -11.84
N GLU A 6 -14.11 41.95 -12.94
CA GLU A 6 -13.16 41.11 -13.67
C GLU A 6 -11.94 40.77 -12.81
N TYR A 7 -11.36 41.76 -12.12
CA TYR A 7 -10.19 41.56 -11.26
C TYR A 7 -10.50 40.64 -10.07
N ALA A 8 -11.63 40.85 -9.39
CA ALA A 8 -12.07 40.00 -8.28
C ALA A 8 -12.35 38.55 -8.73
N THR A 9 -12.89 38.36 -9.94
CA THR A 9 -13.16 37.04 -10.51
C THR A 9 -11.86 36.33 -10.88
N ILE A 10 -10.90 37.01 -11.50
CA ILE A 10 -9.58 36.46 -11.81
C ILE A 10 -8.82 36.08 -10.53
N TYR A 11 -8.85 36.92 -9.49
CA TYR A 11 -8.19 36.64 -8.21
C TYR A 11 -8.84 35.41 -7.52
N SER A 12 -10.17 35.31 -7.57
CA SER A 12 -10.91 34.17 -7.00
C SER A 12 -10.65 32.88 -7.79
N ILE A 13 -10.62 32.93 -9.13
CA ILE A 13 -10.27 31.78 -9.98
C ILE A 13 -8.81 31.36 -9.75
N THR A 14 -7.89 32.32 -9.61
CA THR A 14 -6.47 32.06 -9.34
C THR A 14 -6.30 31.43 -7.95
N LEU A 15 -6.99 31.93 -6.91
CA LEU A 15 -7.03 31.28 -5.59
C LEU A 15 -7.60 29.86 -5.66
N ILE A 16 -8.70 29.65 -6.39
CA ILE A 16 -9.31 28.32 -6.58
C ILE A 16 -8.36 27.37 -7.32
N ILE A 17 -7.60 27.84 -8.32
CA ILE A 17 -6.59 27.06 -9.04
C ILE A 17 -5.39 26.72 -8.14
N ILE A 18 -4.94 27.66 -7.30
CA ILE A 18 -3.86 27.44 -6.32
C ILE A 18 -4.30 26.46 -5.22
N MET A 19 -5.54 26.56 -4.74
CA MET A 19 -6.11 25.65 -3.73
C MET A 19 -6.45 24.25 -4.28
N LYS A 20 -6.67 24.11 -5.59
CA LYS A 20 -6.92 22.81 -6.26
C LYS A 20 -5.65 21.98 -6.54
N ARG A 21 -4.47 22.44 -6.10
CA ARG A 21 -3.19 21.73 -6.23
C ARG A 21 -2.49 21.44 -4.91
N THR A 22 -3.22 21.27 -3.81
CA THR A 22 -2.75 20.37 -2.77
C THR A 22 -2.96 18.95 -3.31
N GLN A 23 -2.01 18.46 -4.12
CA GLN A 23 -1.85 17.01 -4.21
C GLN A 23 -1.66 16.57 -2.76
N THR A 24 -2.63 15.86 -2.20
CA THR A 24 -2.44 15.14 -0.96
C THR A 24 -1.34 14.13 -1.28
N THR A 25 -0.09 14.54 -1.02
CA THR A 25 1.05 13.64 -1.14
C THR A 25 0.74 12.50 -0.19
N GLN A 26 0.45 11.34 -0.75
CA GLN A 26 0.23 10.14 0.04
C GLN A 26 1.38 10.03 1.06
N PRO A 27 1.13 9.67 2.33
CA PRO A 27 2.12 9.74 3.40
C PRO A 27 3.16 8.60 3.28
N PHE A 28 3.46 8.15 2.06
CA PHE A 28 4.38 7.09 1.76
C PHE A 28 5.02 7.24 0.37
N THR A 29 6.12 6.53 0.15
CA THR A 29 6.86 6.47 -1.12
C THR A 29 7.45 5.07 -1.34
N VAL A 30 7.65 4.67 -2.60
CA VAL A 30 8.29 3.40 -2.94
C VAL A 30 9.81 3.59 -2.97
N ARG A 31 10.54 2.76 -2.23
CA ARG A 31 12.02 2.78 -2.17
C ARG A 31 12.58 1.36 -2.19
N ARG A 32 13.91 1.23 -2.32
CA ARG A 32 14.58 -0.05 -2.12
C ARG A 32 14.44 -0.50 -0.67
N ALA A 33 13.95 -1.71 -0.47
CA ALA A 33 13.88 -2.36 0.84
C ALA A 33 15.22 -3.05 1.18
N ALA A 34 15.27 -3.68 2.36
CA ALA A 34 16.42 -4.47 2.78
C ALA A 34 16.84 -5.52 1.73
N ALA A 35 18.11 -5.93 1.78
CA ALA A 35 18.69 -6.85 0.82
C ALA A 35 17.84 -8.13 0.67
N GLY A 36 17.42 -8.41 -0.57
CA GLY A 36 16.61 -9.59 -0.88
C GLY A 36 15.08 -9.42 -0.78
N ALA A 37 14.57 -8.26 -0.34
CA ALA A 37 13.13 -7.93 -0.33
C ALA A 37 12.68 -7.09 -1.55
N GLY A 38 13.62 -6.46 -2.27
CA GLY A 38 13.32 -5.73 -3.50
C GLY A 38 12.88 -4.29 -3.25
N LEU A 39 11.64 -3.96 -3.60
CA LEU A 39 11.04 -2.64 -3.36
C LEU A 39 10.11 -2.72 -2.15
N GLY A 40 10.03 -1.64 -1.38
CA GLY A 40 9.19 -1.49 -0.20
C GLY A 40 8.41 -0.17 -0.24
N LEU A 41 7.32 -0.10 0.52
CA LEU A 41 6.54 1.12 0.71
C LEU A 41 6.90 1.74 2.07
N PHE A 42 7.34 3.00 2.08
CA PHE A 42 7.90 3.65 3.26
C PHE A 42 7.14 4.91 3.63
N ALA A 43 6.88 5.13 4.92
CA ALA A 43 6.23 6.34 5.40
C ALA A 43 7.07 7.60 5.10
N THR A 44 6.43 8.67 4.63
CA THR A 44 7.04 9.99 4.41
C THR A 44 6.57 11.04 5.41
N ALA A 45 5.53 10.72 6.17
CA ALA A 45 4.96 11.53 7.25
C ALA A 45 4.47 10.59 8.36
N PRO A 46 4.25 11.08 9.60
CA PRO A 46 3.68 10.26 10.67
C PRO A 46 2.31 9.70 10.27
N ILE A 47 2.08 8.41 10.49
CA ILE A 47 0.80 7.74 10.27
C ILE A 47 0.29 7.25 11.63
N LYS A 48 -0.92 7.70 12.01
CA LYS A 48 -1.53 7.32 13.29
C LYS A 48 -1.98 5.87 13.30
N LYS A 49 -1.93 5.23 14.46
CA LYS A 49 -2.59 3.94 14.70
C LYS A 49 -4.05 3.97 14.24
N GLY A 50 -4.45 2.93 13.51
CA GLY A 50 -5.80 2.77 12.96
C GLY A 50 -6.08 3.59 11.70
N ALA A 51 -5.14 4.40 11.21
CA ALA A 51 -5.31 5.15 9.98
C ALA A 51 -5.42 4.20 8.78
N PHE A 52 -6.34 4.52 7.87
CA PHE A 52 -6.36 3.94 6.53
C PHE A 52 -5.14 4.45 5.76
N ILE A 53 -4.40 3.53 5.15
CA ILE A 53 -3.19 3.83 4.39
C ILE A 53 -3.51 3.80 2.90
N ILE A 54 -3.90 2.64 2.37
CA ILE A 54 -4.07 2.42 0.93
C ILE A 54 -4.99 1.22 0.67
N GLU A 55 -5.66 1.22 -0.47
CA GLU A 55 -6.38 0.04 -0.98
C GLU A 55 -5.43 -0.82 -1.82
N TYR A 56 -5.43 -2.14 -1.60
CA TYR A 56 -4.78 -3.08 -2.51
C TYR A 56 -5.71 -3.33 -3.70
N THR A 57 -5.32 -2.80 -4.84
CA THR A 57 -6.16 -2.76 -6.06
C THR A 57 -5.69 -3.78 -7.08
N GLY A 58 -6.59 -4.18 -7.98
CA GLY A 58 -6.27 -5.15 -9.01
C GLY A 58 -7.49 -5.63 -9.76
N GLU A 59 -7.28 -6.54 -10.69
CA GLU A 59 -8.35 -7.22 -11.41
C GLU A 59 -9.06 -8.20 -10.46
N LYS A 60 -10.38 -8.15 -10.38
CA LYS A 60 -11.16 -9.10 -9.60
C LYS A 60 -11.44 -10.35 -10.44
N ILE A 61 -10.83 -11.45 -10.06
CA ILE A 61 -10.89 -12.74 -10.77
C ILE A 61 -11.45 -13.84 -9.87
N THR A 62 -11.93 -14.94 -10.46
CA THR A 62 -12.38 -16.10 -9.68
C THR A 62 -11.19 -16.81 -9.05
N ASN A 63 -11.42 -17.56 -7.97
CA ASN A 63 -10.34 -18.34 -7.33
C ASN A 63 -9.73 -19.37 -8.30
N ALA A 64 -10.55 -20.04 -9.12
CA ALA A 64 -10.04 -20.97 -10.14
C ALA A 64 -9.14 -20.27 -11.18
N GLU A 65 -9.44 -19.03 -11.54
CA GLU A 65 -8.57 -18.24 -12.44
C GLU A 65 -7.29 -17.78 -11.73
N ALA A 66 -7.37 -17.46 -10.43
CA ALA A 66 -6.20 -17.15 -9.62
C ALA A 66 -5.25 -18.35 -9.54
N ASP A 67 -5.78 -19.55 -9.27
CA ASP A 67 -5.01 -20.80 -9.25
C ASP A 67 -4.35 -21.09 -10.61
N ARG A 68 -5.09 -20.87 -11.71
CA ARG A 68 -4.58 -21.06 -13.07
C ARG A 68 -3.45 -20.07 -13.40
N ARG A 69 -3.59 -18.80 -13.00
CA ARG A 69 -2.57 -17.77 -13.24
C ARG A 69 -1.35 -17.98 -12.36
N GLY A 70 -1.57 -18.36 -11.09
CA GLY A 70 -0.57 -18.38 -10.05
C GLY A 70 0.09 -17.01 -9.83
N GLY A 71 1.10 -16.98 -8.96
CA GLY A 71 1.96 -15.82 -8.77
C GLY A 71 1.79 -15.13 -7.42
N ARG A 72 2.56 -14.06 -7.24
CA ARG A 72 2.88 -13.48 -5.93
C ARG A 72 1.96 -12.35 -5.46
N TYR A 73 1.00 -11.93 -6.28
CA TYR A 73 0.21 -10.71 -6.05
C TYR A 73 -1.30 -10.99 -5.96
N LEU A 74 -1.65 -12.22 -5.57
CA LEU A 74 -3.02 -12.69 -5.42
C LEU A 74 -3.49 -12.47 -3.99
N PHE A 75 -4.66 -11.82 -3.83
CA PHE A 75 -5.29 -11.60 -2.53
C PHE A 75 -6.68 -12.21 -2.51
N ASN A 76 -6.86 -13.32 -1.79
CA ASN A 76 -8.17 -13.96 -1.64
C ASN A 76 -9.10 -13.06 -0.81
N ILE A 77 -10.28 -12.73 -1.32
CA ILE A 77 -11.23 -11.85 -0.63
C ILE A 77 -12.51 -12.56 -0.17
N ASN A 78 -12.75 -13.80 -0.61
CA ASN A 78 -13.81 -14.72 -0.17
C ASN A 78 -13.72 -16.06 -0.92
N SER A 79 -14.66 -16.96 -0.64
CA SER A 79 -14.77 -18.28 -1.27
C SER A 79 -14.90 -18.29 -2.80
N LYS A 80 -15.17 -17.14 -3.45
CA LYS A 80 -15.33 -17.06 -4.91
C LYS A 80 -14.30 -16.18 -5.61
N TRP A 81 -13.85 -15.11 -4.94
CA TRP A 81 -13.12 -14.03 -5.60
C TRP A 81 -11.74 -13.78 -4.99
N THR A 82 -10.82 -13.42 -5.88
CA THR A 82 -9.45 -13.01 -5.59
C THR A 82 -9.16 -11.70 -6.33
N ILE A 83 -8.33 -10.84 -5.75
CA ILE A 83 -7.79 -9.64 -6.40
C ILE A 83 -6.39 -9.95 -6.92
N ASP A 84 -6.19 -9.86 -8.23
CA ASP A 84 -4.89 -9.96 -8.87
C ASP A 84 -4.26 -8.56 -8.99
N GLY A 85 -3.35 -8.25 -8.07
CA GLY A 85 -2.70 -6.96 -7.92
C GLY A 85 -1.35 -6.84 -8.62
N LYS A 86 -1.08 -7.65 -9.67
CA LYS A 86 0.21 -7.70 -10.37
C LYS A 86 0.61 -6.43 -11.12
N GLU A 87 -0.30 -5.48 -11.30
CA GLU A 87 -0.05 -4.27 -12.07
C GLU A 87 0.77 -3.26 -11.28
N HIS A 88 1.69 -2.54 -11.94
CA HIS A 88 2.57 -1.58 -11.26
C HIS A 88 1.85 -0.36 -10.69
N HIS A 89 0.66 -0.02 -11.18
CA HIS A 89 -0.17 1.04 -10.62
C HIS A 89 -0.79 0.67 -9.26
N ASN A 90 -0.80 -0.61 -8.88
CA ASN A 90 -1.18 -1.04 -7.54
C ASN A 90 -0.02 -0.78 -6.56
N THR A 91 0.11 0.45 -6.07
CA THR A 91 1.20 0.82 -5.15
C THR A 91 1.23 -0.04 -3.87
N ALA A 92 0.08 -0.56 -3.42
CA ALA A 92 0.00 -1.42 -2.25
C ALA A 92 0.77 -2.75 -2.42
N ARG A 93 1.06 -3.17 -3.66
CA ARG A 93 1.86 -4.39 -3.94
C ARG A 93 3.30 -4.32 -3.44
N TYR A 94 3.78 -3.13 -3.09
CA TYR A 94 5.12 -2.91 -2.56
C TYR A 94 5.16 -2.97 -1.02
N ILE A 95 4.04 -3.23 -0.35
CA ILE A 95 4.02 -3.42 1.09
C ILE A 95 4.49 -4.86 1.37
N ASN A 96 5.65 -4.98 2.01
CA ASN A 96 6.32 -6.26 2.21
C ASN A 96 5.74 -7.05 3.39
N HIS A 97 6.13 -8.32 3.46
CA HIS A 97 5.85 -9.16 4.63
C HIS A 97 6.72 -8.76 5.83
N SER A 98 6.15 -8.81 7.03
CA SER A 98 6.91 -8.85 8.29
C SER A 98 6.29 -9.81 9.28
N CYS A 99 7.11 -10.59 9.99
CA CYS A 99 6.67 -11.39 11.15
C CYS A 99 6.40 -10.55 12.39
N GLN A 100 6.75 -9.25 12.36
CA GLN A 100 6.34 -8.25 13.34
C GLN A 100 5.85 -7.01 12.57
N PRO A 101 4.62 -7.06 12.04
CA PRO A 101 4.10 -6.02 11.15
C PRO A 101 3.57 -4.80 11.90
N ASN A 102 3.63 -3.63 11.23
CA ASN A 102 3.04 -2.36 11.68
C ASN A 102 1.75 -1.99 10.93
N CYS A 103 1.33 -2.84 9.99
CA CYS A 103 0.09 -2.72 9.23
C CYS A 103 -0.70 -4.04 9.24
N GLU A 104 -2.00 -3.94 8.95
CA GLU A 104 -2.86 -5.09 8.69
C GLU A 104 -3.73 -4.87 7.46
N SER A 105 -4.09 -5.97 6.79
CA SER A 105 -5.08 -5.98 5.71
C SER A 105 -6.47 -6.31 6.25
N ARG A 106 -7.48 -5.56 5.81
CA ARG A 106 -8.90 -5.81 6.13
C ARG A 106 -9.71 -5.89 4.85
N ILE A 107 -10.62 -6.87 4.78
CA ILE A 107 -11.58 -6.98 3.68
C ILE A 107 -12.85 -6.21 4.06
N VAL A 108 -13.12 -5.10 3.36
CA VAL A 108 -14.28 -4.23 3.62
C VAL A 108 -15.03 -3.99 2.32
N GLY A 109 -16.26 -4.49 2.22
CA GLY A 109 -17.08 -4.34 1.01
C GLY A 109 -16.48 -5.02 -0.23
N GLY A 110 -15.79 -6.16 -0.04
CA GLY A 110 -15.13 -6.90 -1.12
C GLY A 110 -13.87 -6.24 -1.67
N LYS A 111 -13.29 -5.29 -0.93
CA LYS A 111 -12.02 -4.61 -1.24
C LYS A 111 -11.01 -4.89 -0.14
N VAL A 112 -9.73 -4.97 -0.50
CA VAL A 112 -8.62 -5.15 0.44
C VAL A 112 -8.08 -3.78 0.82
N LYS A 113 -8.14 -3.44 2.10
CA LYS A 113 -7.68 -2.14 2.62
C LYS A 113 -6.61 -2.35 3.67
N ILE A 114 -5.55 -1.53 3.60
CA ILE A 114 -4.44 -1.59 4.53
C ILE A 114 -4.60 -0.49 5.58
N TYR A 115 -4.43 -0.87 6.85
CA TYR A 115 -4.53 0.02 8.01
C TYR A 115 -3.28 -0.09 8.87
N ALA A 116 -2.88 1.01 9.51
CA ALA A 116 -1.83 1.00 10.51
C ALA A 116 -2.32 0.32 11.80
N THR A 117 -1.53 -0.58 12.39
CA THR A 117 -1.82 -1.23 13.68
C THR A 117 -1.17 -0.51 14.87
N GLU A 118 -0.20 0.36 14.58
CA GLU A 118 0.52 1.21 15.52
C GLU A 118 0.81 2.59 14.92
N GLU A 119 1.44 3.48 15.69
CA GLU A 119 1.97 4.72 15.14
C GLU A 119 3.21 4.41 14.30
N ILE A 120 3.26 4.95 13.07
CA ILE A 120 4.36 4.73 12.13
C ILE A 120 5.04 6.08 11.89
N ILE A 121 6.34 6.13 12.11
CA ILE A 121 7.13 7.35 11.95
C ILE A 121 7.74 7.45 10.53
N PRO A 122 8.06 8.66 10.05
CA PRO A 122 8.68 8.83 8.74
C PRO A 122 9.96 7.99 8.60
N GLY A 123 10.08 7.29 7.47
CA GLY A 123 11.21 6.41 7.15
C GLY A 123 10.99 4.94 7.50
N GLU A 124 9.96 4.59 8.27
CA GLU A 124 9.62 3.19 8.51
C GLU A 124 9.02 2.52 7.26
N GLU A 125 9.35 1.25 7.06
CA GLU A 125 8.73 0.41 6.05
C GLU A 125 7.36 -0.04 6.53
N LEU A 126 6.36 0.10 5.65
CA LEU A 126 5.03 -0.45 5.86
C LEU A 126 5.09 -1.94 5.55
N ALA A 127 4.65 -2.76 6.50
CA ALA A 127 4.63 -4.21 6.34
C ALA A 127 3.43 -4.85 7.06
N TYR A 128 2.87 -5.90 6.46
CA TYR A 128 1.79 -6.71 7.05
C TYR A 128 2.13 -8.20 6.99
N ASP A 129 1.40 -9.02 7.72
CA ASP A 129 1.51 -10.48 7.60
C ASP A 129 0.82 -10.95 6.31
N TYR A 130 1.52 -11.73 5.49
CA TYR A 130 0.99 -12.22 4.21
C TYR A 130 0.05 -13.41 4.39
N GLY A 131 -0.04 -13.96 5.59
CA GLY A 131 -0.85 -15.13 5.90
C GLY A 131 -0.07 -16.43 5.73
N GLU A 132 -0.57 -17.47 6.38
CA GLU A 132 0.09 -18.78 6.52
C GLU A 132 0.31 -19.46 5.17
N GLU A 133 -0.71 -19.50 4.30
CA GLU A 133 -0.61 -20.15 2.98
C GLU A 133 0.53 -19.55 2.15
N TYR A 134 0.58 -18.21 2.04
CA TYR A 134 1.66 -17.53 1.33
C TYR A 134 3.02 -17.77 1.99
N PHE A 135 3.06 -17.73 3.32
CA PHE A 135 4.29 -17.93 4.06
C PHE A 135 4.89 -19.30 3.80
N GLU A 136 4.09 -20.36 3.90
CA GLU A 136 4.51 -21.74 3.68
C GLU A 136 4.94 -21.98 2.22
N GLU A 137 4.25 -21.39 1.25
CA GLU A 137 4.55 -21.58 -0.18
C GLU A 137 5.76 -20.76 -0.66
N PHE A 138 5.84 -19.48 -0.29
CA PHE A 138 6.78 -18.54 -0.93
C PHE A 138 7.91 -18.04 -0.03
N LEU A 139 7.73 -18.05 1.30
CA LEU A 139 8.71 -17.45 2.22
C LEU A 139 9.53 -18.51 2.95
N LYS A 140 8.88 -19.48 3.60
CA LYS A 140 9.53 -20.53 4.38
C LYS A 140 10.56 -21.34 3.60
N PRO A 141 10.32 -21.75 2.32
CA PRO A 141 11.31 -22.52 1.55
C PRO A 141 12.61 -21.76 1.28
N HIS A 142 12.60 -20.43 1.39
CA HIS A 142 13.75 -19.56 1.12
C HIS A 142 14.27 -18.82 2.35
N GLY A 143 13.62 -19.00 3.50
CA GLY A 143 13.83 -18.23 4.73
C GLY A 143 13.22 -16.83 4.65
N CYS A 144 12.45 -16.44 5.67
CA CYS A 144 11.87 -15.10 5.76
C CYS A 144 12.96 -14.03 5.86
N ARG A 145 12.92 -13.04 4.96
CA ARG A 145 13.90 -11.94 4.86
C ARG A 145 13.40 -10.61 5.42
N CYS A 146 12.27 -10.61 6.13
CA CYS A 146 11.80 -9.40 6.79
C CYS A 146 12.82 -8.92 7.82
N VAL A 147 12.80 -7.62 8.15
CA VAL A 147 13.74 -6.99 9.09
C VAL A 147 13.79 -7.72 10.44
N LYS A 148 12.67 -8.31 10.87
CA LYS A 148 12.58 -9.08 12.11
C LYS A 148 13.35 -10.40 12.06
N CYS A 149 13.28 -11.13 10.95
CA CYS A 149 13.88 -12.47 10.80
C CYS A 149 15.31 -12.43 10.26
N HIS A 150 15.63 -11.44 9.43
CA HIS A 150 16.95 -11.27 8.85
C HIS A 150 17.64 -10.04 9.43
N HIS A 151 18.46 -10.25 10.44
CA HIS A 151 19.40 -9.22 10.88
C HIS A 151 20.51 -9.11 9.84
N PRO A 152 20.70 -7.95 9.18
CA PRO A 152 21.89 -7.74 8.38
C PRO A 152 23.10 -7.92 9.30
N LYS A 153 24.06 -8.76 8.89
CA LYS A 153 25.36 -8.81 9.55
C LYS A 153 25.94 -7.39 9.48
N LYS A 154 26.18 -6.79 10.65
CA LYS A 154 26.89 -5.51 10.78
C LYS A 154 28.26 -5.60 10.15
#